data_AF-A0A9P9L5A5-F1
#
_entry.id   AF-A0A9P9L5A5-F1
#
_cell.length_a   1.000
_cell.length_b   1.000
_cell.length_c   1.000
_cell.angle_alpha   90.00
_cell.angle_beta   90.00
_cell.angle_gamma   90.00
#
_symmetry.space_group_name_H-M   'P 1'
#
loop_
_entity.id
_entity.type
_entity.pdbx_description
1 polymer ?
#
loop_
_entity_poly.entity_id
_entity_poly.type
_entity_poly.pdbx_seq_one_letter_code
_entity_poly.pdbx_strand_id
1 'polypeptide(L)'
;MSNVLRMRRPTTPGPGAEHGSGAIKPDAADKESPKVTFMTLPTEIHLAISRMLIYPDALSLKHTNAHFYSLVDTGVNLKVEWLVERRSLHLECPNDRRCDLGSDLRFCRGSVPLLMQRRREHIECESRPGLGCLVYGTRTCSHRSAFSRRLPRWLQVKLTIEVWWIVLAMVPIVCCWVWLAEFL
;
A
#
# COMPACT_ATOMS: atom_id res chain seq x y z
N MET A 1 -3.30 -20.86 3.79
CA MET A 1 -3.11 -21.16 2.36
C MET A 1 -3.25 -19.87 1.59
N SER A 2 -2.15 -19.14 1.42
CA SER A 2 -2.18 -17.73 1.00
C SER A 2 -1.53 -17.61 -0.37
N ASN A 3 -2.35 -17.64 -1.42
CA ASN A 3 -1.92 -17.40 -2.79
C ASN A 3 -1.71 -15.90 -3.02
N VAL A 4 -0.45 -15.47 -2.98
CA VAL A 4 -0.04 -14.12 -3.39
C VAL A 4 0.05 -14.11 -4.92
N LEU A 5 -0.97 -13.57 -5.57
CA LEU A 5 -0.96 -13.33 -7.01
C LEU A 5 0.05 -12.23 -7.35
N ARG A 6 1.17 -12.66 -7.93
CA ARG A 6 2.27 -11.84 -8.44
C ARG A 6 1.81 -11.16 -9.73
N MET A 7 1.51 -9.87 -9.70
CA MET A 7 1.32 -9.05 -10.90
C MET A 7 2.63 -9.02 -11.70
N ARG A 8 2.65 -9.68 -12.87
CA ARG A 8 3.74 -9.59 -13.85
C ARG A 8 3.60 -8.30 -14.64
N ARG A 9 4.71 -7.56 -14.78
CA ARG A 9 4.83 -6.43 -15.71
C ARG A 9 4.90 -6.97 -17.15
N PRO A 10 4.26 -6.35 -18.15
CA PRO A 10 4.45 -6.73 -19.56
C PRO A 10 5.77 -6.14 -20.07
N THR A 11 6.66 -6.99 -20.57
CA THR A 11 7.81 -6.56 -21.38
C THR A 11 7.45 -6.79 -22.83
N THR A 12 7.31 -5.72 -23.60
CA THR A 12 7.17 -5.77 -25.06
C THR A 12 8.55 -5.94 -25.68
N PRO A 13 8.74 -6.86 -26.65
CA PRO A 13 9.79 -6.73 -27.64
C PRO A 13 9.19 -6.60 -29.05
N GLY A 14 9.56 -5.52 -29.74
CA GLY A 14 9.44 -5.38 -31.19
C GLY A 14 10.78 -5.72 -31.89
N PRO A 15 10.82 -5.77 -33.24
CA PRO A 15 11.04 -7.01 -33.97
C PRO A 15 12.36 -7.06 -34.79
N GLY A 16 12.80 -8.27 -35.13
CA GLY A 16 13.60 -8.53 -36.34
C GLY A 16 14.68 -9.62 -36.20
N ALA A 17 14.47 -10.73 -36.95
CA ALA A 17 15.45 -11.61 -37.64
C ALA A 17 16.60 -12.26 -36.82
N GLU A 18 17.08 -13.49 -37.03
CA GLU A 18 16.85 -14.55 -38.02
C GLU A 18 17.51 -15.86 -37.48
N HIS A 19 17.25 -16.96 -38.20
CA HIS A 19 17.67 -18.35 -37.98
C HIS A 19 19.13 -18.60 -37.54
N GLY A 20 19.30 -19.56 -36.63
CA GLY A 20 20.58 -20.22 -36.33
C GLY A 20 20.41 -21.43 -35.43
N SER A 21 20.07 -22.57 -36.03
CA SER A 21 20.03 -23.88 -35.35
C SER A 21 21.44 -24.28 -34.93
N GLY A 22 21.69 -24.34 -33.63
CA GLY A 22 22.93 -24.82 -33.05
C GLY A 22 22.63 -25.31 -31.65
N ALA A 23 22.55 -26.63 -31.49
CA ALA A 23 22.38 -27.28 -30.20
C ALA A 23 23.58 -26.97 -29.30
N ILE A 24 23.42 -26.00 -28.40
CA ILE A 24 24.37 -25.69 -27.34
C ILE A 24 24.00 -26.53 -26.12
N LYS A 25 24.88 -27.48 -25.80
CA LYS A 25 24.95 -28.20 -24.52
C LYS A 25 24.81 -27.22 -23.34
N PRO A 26 23.92 -27.44 -22.36
CA PRO A 26 23.91 -26.63 -21.16
C PRO A 26 24.89 -27.23 -20.14
N ASP A 27 26.19 -27.22 -20.45
CA ASP A 27 27.26 -27.48 -19.48
C ASP A 27 27.87 -26.14 -19.07
N ALA A 28 27.14 -25.35 -18.29
CA ALA A 28 27.69 -24.22 -17.57
C ALA A 28 26.90 -24.04 -16.28
N ALA A 29 27.49 -24.53 -15.18
CA ALA A 29 27.07 -24.20 -13.83
C ALA A 29 26.94 -22.69 -13.70
N ASP A 30 25.69 -22.23 -13.67
CA ASP A 30 25.33 -20.88 -13.29
C ASP A 30 25.85 -20.70 -11.86
N LYS A 31 27.03 -20.10 -11.72
CA LYS A 31 27.54 -19.65 -10.42
C LYS A 31 26.60 -18.54 -9.99
N GLU A 32 25.51 -18.92 -9.33
CA GLU A 32 24.51 -18.00 -8.80
C GLU A 32 25.25 -17.01 -7.90
N SER A 33 25.45 -15.79 -8.42
CA SER A 33 26.07 -14.71 -7.68
C SER A 33 25.34 -14.59 -6.34
N PRO A 34 26.04 -14.50 -5.19
CA PRO A 34 25.39 -14.49 -3.89
C PRO A 34 24.32 -13.39 -3.89
N LYS A 35 23.07 -13.80 -3.67
CA LYS A 35 21.93 -12.87 -3.61
C LYS A 35 22.17 -11.90 -2.47
N VAL A 36 22.57 -10.68 -2.81
CA VAL A 36 22.71 -9.59 -1.84
C VAL A 36 21.32 -9.31 -1.29
N THR A 37 21.14 -9.57 0.00
CA THR A 37 19.90 -9.26 0.72
C THR A 37 20.15 -8.08 1.64
N PHE A 38 19.08 -7.37 2.02
CA PHE A 38 19.20 -6.24 2.93
C PHE A 38 19.98 -6.61 4.21
N MET A 39 19.71 -7.80 4.78
CA MET A 39 20.36 -8.29 5.99
C MET A 39 21.86 -8.61 5.83
N THR A 40 22.38 -8.71 4.61
CA THR A 40 23.83 -8.88 4.36
C THR A 40 24.61 -7.58 4.47
N LEU A 41 23.92 -6.43 4.59
CA LEU A 41 24.57 -5.14 4.79
C LEU A 41 25.16 -5.04 6.20
N PRO A 42 26.30 -4.35 6.38
CA PRO A 42 26.83 -4.02 7.68
C PRO A 42 25.85 -3.17 8.51
N THR A 43 25.94 -3.28 9.84
CA THR A 43 25.08 -2.56 10.78
C THR A 43 25.18 -1.04 10.65
N GLU A 44 26.34 -0.53 10.25
CA GLU A 44 26.60 0.88 9.98
C GLU A 44 25.73 1.39 8.82
N ILE A 45 25.56 0.56 7.78
CA ILE A 45 24.70 0.88 6.65
C ILE A 45 23.24 0.82 7.06
N HIS A 46 22.85 -0.17 7.88
CA HIS A 46 21.51 -0.22 8.46
C HIS A 46 21.18 1.04 9.28
N LEU A 47 22.14 1.53 10.08
CA LEU A 47 22.00 2.78 10.85
C LEU A 47 21.93 4.02 9.95
N ALA A 48 22.75 4.07 8.90
CA ALA A 48 22.70 5.17 7.95
C ALA A 48 21.32 5.25 7.27
N ILE A 49 20.78 4.10 6.86
CA ILE A 49 19.47 4.00 6.23
C ILE A 49 18.37 4.40 7.21
N SER A 50 18.40 3.92 8.46
CA SER A 50 17.36 4.22 9.45
C SER A 50 17.24 5.72 9.76
N ARG A 51 18.36 6.46 9.73
CA ARG A 51 18.40 7.92 9.92
C ARG A 51 17.77 8.72 8.77
N MET A 52 17.64 8.13 7.59
CA MET A 52 17.02 8.78 6.43
C MET A 52 15.50 8.54 6.36
N LEU A 53 14.95 7.69 7.23
CA LEU A 53 13.54 7.34 7.20
C LEU A 53 12.71 8.33 8.03
N ILE A 54 11.57 8.75 7.46
CA ILE A 54 10.55 9.46 8.23
C ILE A 54 9.86 8.53 9.24
N TYR A 55 9.18 9.11 10.23
CA TYR A 55 8.58 8.36 11.34
C TYR A 55 7.78 7.09 10.94
N PRO A 56 6.80 7.14 10.01
CA PRO A 56 6.03 5.94 9.65
C PRO A 56 6.89 4.81 9.05
N ASP A 57 7.93 5.17 8.30
CA ASP A 57 8.79 4.22 7.60
C ASP A 57 9.84 3.64 8.57
N ALA A 58 10.41 4.47 9.45
CA ALA A 58 11.28 4.05 10.54
C ALA A 58 10.57 3.10 11.51
N LEU A 59 9.35 3.44 11.93
CA LEU A 59 8.53 2.56 12.78
C LEU A 59 8.24 1.22 12.11
N SER A 60 7.95 1.24 10.81
CA SER A 60 7.74 0.01 10.04
C SER A 60 9.01 -0.85 10.01
N LEU A 61 10.18 -0.25 9.75
CA LEU A 61 11.47 -0.95 9.76
C LEU A 61 11.77 -1.57 11.14
N LYS A 62 11.57 -0.79 12.21
CA LYS A 62 11.77 -1.21 13.60
C LYS A 62 11.00 -2.49 13.94
N HIS A 63 9.79 -2.65 13.39
CA HIS A 63 8.94 -3.81 13.66
C HIS A 63 9.11 -4.98 12.68
N THR A 64 10.09 -4.93 11.76
CA THR A 64 10.32 -6.05 10.82
C THR A 64 11.05 -7.24 11.45
N ASN A 65 12.04 -7.00 12.32
CA ASN A 65 12.79 -8.04 13.03
C ASN A 65 13.44 -7.50 14.32
N ALA A 66 13.99 -8.40 15.14
CA ALA A 66 14.61 -8.04 16.41
C ALA A 66 15.87 -7.15 16.27
N HIS A 67 16.65 -7.30 15.20
CA HIS A 67 17.83 -6.47 14.92
C HIS A 67 17.45 -5.02 14.70
N PHE A 68 16.44 -4.75 13.86
CA PHE A 68 15.96 -3.38 13.65
C PHE A 68 15.20 -2.83 14.85
N TYR A 69 14.57 -3.69 15.65
CA TYR A 69 13.89 -3.25 16.86
C TYR A 69 14.83 -2.57 17.87
N SER A 70 16.05 -3.10 18.02
CA SER A 70 17.07 -2.51 18.88
C SER A 70 17.87 -1.38 18.20
N LEU A 71 17.98 -1.41 16.88
CA LEU A 71 18.82 -0.48 16.12
C LEU A 71 18.11 0.83 15.74
N VAL A 72 16.82 0.77 15.39
CA VAL A 72 16.09 1.90 14.80
C VAL A 72 15.53 2.80 15.90
N ASP A 73 15.93 4.08 15.87
CA ASP A 73 15.40 5.10 16.75
C ASP A 73 14.12 5.73 16.17
N THR A 74 13.05 5.71 16.97
CA THR A 74 11.74 6.32 16.69
C THR A 74 11.39 7.33 17.80
N GLY A 75 12.39 8.10 18.22
CA GLY A 75 12.28 9.09 19.27
C GLY A 75 11.32 10.26 18.96
N VAL A 76 11.20 11.16 19.93
CA VAL A 76 10.28 12.31 19.88
C VAL A 76 10.58 13.22 18.69
N ASN A 77 11.86 13.47 18.39
CA ASN A 77 12.27 14.36 17.30
C ASN A 77 11.68 13.93 15.96
N LEU A 78 11.75 12.63 15.65
CA LEU A 78 11.24 12.08 14.39
C LEU A 78 9.71 12.19 14.28
N LYS A 79 8.99 12.03 15.41
CA LYS A 79 7.54 12.22 15.48
C LYS A 79 7.15 13.68 15.25
N VAL A 80 7.87 14.60 15.90
CA VAL A 80 7.63 16.04 15.76
C VAL A 80 7.91 16.50 14.34
N GLU A 81 9.04 16.09 13.76
CA GLU A 81 9.39 16.40 12.37
C GLU A 81 8.31 15.93 11.41
N TRP A 82 7.82 14.70 11.57
CA TRP A 82 6.72 14.17 10.78
C TRP A 82 5.42 15.00 10.92
N LEU A 83 5.06 15.42 12.14
CA LEU A 83 3.88 16.26 12.35
C LEU A 83 4.03 17.66 11.73
N VAL A 84 5.22 18.25 11.84
CA VAL A 84 5.55 19.55 11.24
C VAL A 84 5.47 19.47 9.72
N GLU A 85 6.08 18.45 9.12
CA GLU A 85 6.01 18.20 7.68
C GLU A 85 4.56 18.06 7.22
N ARG A 86 3.75 17.23 7.89
CA ARG A 86 2.32 17.08 7.58
C ARG A 86 1.57 18.41 7.63
N ARG A 87 1.86 19.25 8.63
CA ARG A 87 1.23 20.56 8.76
C ARG A 87 1.63 21.49 7.61
N SER A 88 2.91 21.48 7.22
CA SER A 88 3.44 22.26 6.09
C SER A 88 2.79 21.88 4.76
N LEU A 89 2.47 20.59 4.59
CA LEU A 89 1.77 20.05 3.42
C LEU A 89 0.25 20.24 3.49
N HIS A 90 -0.25 20.90 4.55
CA HIS A 90 -1.68 21.10 4.81
C HIS A 90 -2.49 19.79 4.79
N LEU A 91 -1.87 18.71 5.27
CA LEU A 91 -2.55 17.44 5.48
C LEU A 91 -3.27 17.44 6.82
N GLU A 92 -4.14 16.45 7.02
CA GLU A 92 -4.83 16.27 8.29
C GLU A 92 -3.82 15.85 9.37
N CYS A 93 -3.81 16.57 10.49
CA CYS A 93 -3.03 16.25 11.68
C CYS A 93 -3.89 15.46 12.68
N PRO A 94 -3.28 14.66 13.56
CA PRO A 94 -4.02 13.94 14.61
C PRO A 94 -4.86 14.92 15.46
N ASN A 95 -6.16 14.68 15.56
CA ASN A 95 -7.11 15.54 16.28
C ASN A 95 -7.41 15.02 17.70
N ASP A 96 -6.46 14.29 18.28
CA ASP A 96 -6.62 13.70 19.60
C ASP A 96 -6.20 14.71 20.67
N ARG A 97 -7.05 14.93 21.69
CA ARG A 97 -6.75 15.84 22.83
C ARG A 97 -5.51 15.44 23.64
N ARG A 98 -4.95 14.25 23.39
CA ARG A 98 -3.80 13.66 24.09
C ARG A 98 -2.84 13.03 23.09
N CYS A 99 -2.17 13.84 22.29
CA CYS A 99 -1.04 13.37 21.48
C CYS A 99 0.19 13.21 22.39
N ASP A 100 0.45 11.98 22.85
CA ASP A 100 1.60 11.69 23.71
C ASP A 100 2.77 11.16 22.86
N LEU A 101 3.81 11.98 22.76
CA LEU A 101 5.01 11.70 21.95
C LEU A 101 5.97 10.71 22.63
N GLY A 102 5.77 10.40 23.91
CA GLY A 102 6.75 9.71 24.75
C GLY A 102 6.98 8.24 24.42
N SER A 103 6.09 7.57 23.68
CA SER A 103 6.35 6.22 23.15
C SER A 103 5.58 5.97 21.86
N ASP A 104 6.05 5.02 21.03
CA ASP A 104 5.36 4.66 19.78
C ASP A 104 3.95 4.14 20.05
N LEU A 105 3.80 3.31 21.10
CA LEU A 105 2.50 2.78 21.50
C LEU A 105 1.51 3.88 21.87
N ARG A 106 1.96 4.93 22.56
CA ARG A 106 1.10 6.04 22.97
C ARG A 106 0.81 6.99 21.82
N PHE A 107 1.81 7.24 20.99
CA PHE A 107 1.69 8.10 19.81
C PHE A 107 0.77 7.50 18.75
N CYS A 108 0.87 6.20 18.51
CA CYS A 108 0.05 5.48 17.52
C CYS A 108 -1.38 5.19 18.01
N ARG A 109 -1.88 5.85 19.06
CA ARG A 109 -3.29 5.74 19.48
C ARG A 109 -4.15 6.75 18.71
N GLY A 110 -5.46 6.47 18.67
CA GLY A 110 -6.44 7.38 18.07
C GLY A 110 -6.35 7.44 16.55
N SER A 111 -6.14 8.63 16.02
CA SER A 111 -6.20 8.93 14.58
C SER A 111 -4.92 8.59 13.80
N VAL A 112 -3.76 8.47 14.47
CA VAL A 112 -2.46 8.23 13.82
C VAL A 112 -2.42 6.97 12.93
N PRO A 113 -2.95 5.80 13.34
CA PRO A 113 -3.00 4.61 12.48
C PRO A 113 -3.76 4.87 11.16
N LEU A 114 -4.85 5.63 11.22
CA LEU A 114 -5.63 5.99 10.03
C LEU A 114 -4.82 6.92 9.11
N LEU A 115 -4.06 7.86 9.67
CA LEU A 115 -3.16 8.72 8.87
C LEU A 115 -2.09 7.88 8.16
N MET A 116 -1.48 6.94 8.88
CA MET A 116 -0.49 6.03 8.29
C MET A 116 -1.09 5.14 7.21
N GLN A 117 -2.31 4.62 7.42
CA GLN A 117 -3.05 3.85 6.42
C GLN A 117 -3.34 4.68 5.18
N ARG A 118 -3.87 5.90 5.32
CA ARG A 118 -4.14 6.79 4.18
C ARG A 118 -2.90 7.18 3.41
N ARG A 119 -1.74 7.33 4.09
CA ARG A 119 -0.45 7.51 3.42
C ARG A 119 -0.11 6.27 2.57
N ARG A 120 -0.19 5.06 3.12
CA ARG A 120 0.12 3.79 2.41
C ARG A 120 -0.81 3.54 1.22
N GLU A 121 -2.08 3.91 1.36
CA GLU A 121 -3.08 3.82 0.28
C GLU A 121 -2.98 4.97 -0.73
N HIS A 122 -1.99 5.87 -0.56
CA HIS A 122 -1.77 7.04 -1.41
C HIS A 122 -2.96 8.01 -1.51
N ILE A 123 -3.91 7.94 -0.57
CA ILE A 123 -5.11 8.80 -0.56
C ILE A 123 -4.72 10.27 -0.43
N GLU A 124 -3.72 10.57 0.40
CA GLU A 124 -3.25 11.95 0.65
C GLU A 124 -2.50 12.55 -0.55
N CYS A 125 -1.96 11.71 -1.45
CA CYS A 125 -1.27 12.15 -2.65
C CYS A 125 -2.21 12.80 -3.68
N GLU A 126 -3.52 12.52 -3.61
CA GLU A 126 -4.53 13.07 -4.53
C GLU A 126 -5.21 14.33 -3.99
N SER A 127 -4.85 14.77 -2.78
CA SER A 127 -5.55 15.85 -2.08
C SER A 127 -5.44 17.21 -2.77
N ARG A 128 -4.30 17.50 -3.43
CA ARG A 128 -4.05 18.78 -4.12
C ARG A 128 -3.28 18.59 -5.42
N PRO A 129 -3.57 19.39 -6.47
CA PRO A 129 -2.76 19.39 -7.67
C PRO A 129 -1.33 19.86 -7.35
N GLY A 130 -0.33 19.15 -7.86
CA GLY A 130 1.10 19.50 -7.68
C GLY A 130 1.78 18.94 -6.44
N LEU A 131 1.07 18.24 -5.54
CA LEU A 131 1.66 17.66 -4.31
C LEU A 131 2.58 16.46 -4.58
N GLY A 132 2.33 15.72 -5.66
CA GLY A 132 3.09 14.53 -6.02
C GLY A 132 2.80 13.31 -5.14
N CYS A 133 3.75 12.39 -5.05
CA CYS A 133 3.66 11.16 -4.27
C CYS A 133 4.36 11.33 -2.92
N LEU A 134 3.60 11.44 -1.84
CA LEU A 134 4.10 11.60 -0.47
C LEU A 134 4.80 10.35 0.10
N VAL A 135 4.53 9.18 -0.49
CA VAL A 135 5.15 7.93 -0.04
C VAL A 135 6.57 7.79 -0.59
N TYR A 136 6.74 8.09 -1.87
CA TYR A 136 8.02 7.92 -2.57
C TYR A 136 8.80 9.23 -2.78
N GLY A 137 8.24 10.37 -2.39
CA GLY A 137 8.86 11.68 -2.61
C GLY A 137 8.97 12.09 -4.08
N THR A 138 8.13 11.53 -4.97
CA THR A 138 8.19 11.80 -6.41
C THR A 138 7.19 12.86 -6.85
N ARG A 139 7.43 13.52 -7.99
CA ARG A 139 6.51 14.55 -8.52
C ARG A 139 5.15 14.01 -8.98
N THR A 140 5.05 12.71 -9.23
CA THR A 140 3.84 12.07 -9.76
C THR A 140 3.57 10.75 -9.03
N CYS A 141 2.34 10.55 -8.57
CA CYS A 141 1.93 9.28 -7.99
C CYS A 141 1.42 8.33 -9.08
N SER A 142 2.14 7.22 -9.32
CA SER A 142 1.71 6.15 -10.24
C SER A 142 0.59 5.30 -9.64
N HIS A 143 0.58 5.17 -8.31
CA HIS A 143 -0.45 4.45 -7.54
C HIS A 143 -1.73 5.26 -7.33
N ARG A 144 -1.88 6.35 -8.10
CA ARG A 144 -3.07 7.19 -8.15
C ARG A 144 -4.25 6.33 -8.60
N SER A 145 -5.11 5.96 -7.66
CA SER A 145 -6.26 5.12 -7.98
C SER A 145 -7.28 5.99 -8.73
N ALA A 146 -7.29 5.88 -10.05
CA ALA A 146 -8.32 6.49 -10.87
C ALA A 146 -9.75 6.02 -10.48
N PHE A 147 -9.84 4.91 -9.73
CA PHE A 147 -11.08 4.29 -9.27
C PHE A 147 -11.77 5.05 -8.13
N SER A 148 -11.00 5.58 -7.16
CA SER A 148 -11.50 6.41 -6.05
C SER A 148 -12.22 7.68 -6.54
N ARG A 149 -11.78 8.21 -7.69
CA ARG A 149 -12.41 9.37 -8.35
C ARG A 149 -13.74 9.07 -9.05
N ARG A 150 -14.06 7.81 -9.36
CA ARG A 150 -15.22 7.49 -10.22
C ARG A 150 -16.50 7.19 -9.46
N LEU A 151 -16.43 6.65 -8.25
CA LEU A 151 -17.64 6.43 -7.45
C LEU A 151 -17.64 7.33 -6.22
N PRO A 152 -18.50 8.36 -6.17
CA PRO A 152 -18.70 9.09 -4.93
C PRO A 152 -19.17 8.09 -3.86
N ARG A 153 -18.64 8.22 -2.63
CA ARG A 153 -18.97 7.33 -1.50
C ARG A 153 -20.48 7.21 -1.26
N TRP A 154 -21.25 8.25 -1.60
CA TRP A 154 -22.71 8.22 -1.56
C TRP A 154 -23.34 7.25 -2.58
N LEU A 155 -22.75 7.10 -3.77
CA LEU A 155 -23.21 6.12 -4.75
C LEU A 155 -23.00 4.69 -4.23
N GLN A 156 -21.89 4.42 -3.54
CA GLN A 156 -21.64 3.10 -2.95
C GLN A 156 -22.69 2.74 -1.89
N VAL A 157 -23.03 3.69 -1.01
CA VAL A 157 -24.05 3.51 0.04
C VAL A 157 -25.46 3.41 -0.53
N LYS A 158 -25.78 4.21 -1.55
CA LYS A 158 -27.08 4.11 -2.23
C LYS A 158 -27.25 2.81 -2.99
N LEU A 159 -26.20 2.35 -3.68
CA LEU A 159 -26.26 1.14 -4.48
C LEU A 159 -26.50 -0.10 -3.60
N THR A 160 -25.93 -0.17 -2.40
CA THR A 160 -26.21 -1.30 -1.48
C THR A 160 -27.65 -1.32 -0.97
N ILE A 161 -28.26 -0.14 -0.72
CA ILE A 161 -29.65 -0.05 -0.27
C ILE A 161 -30.61 -0.39 -1.41
N GLU A 162 -30.43 0.21 -2.58
CA GLU A 162 -31.27 -0.03 -3.77
C GLU A 162 -31.17 -1.49 -4.25
N VAL A 163 -29.96 -2.07 -4.27
CA VAL A 163 -29.77 -3.48 -4.65
C VAL A 163 -30.48 -4.42 -3.66
N TRP A 164 -30.51 -4.08 -2.37
CA TRP A 164 -31.25 -4.89 -1.39
C TRP A 164 -32.76 -4.89 -1.67
N TRP A 165 -33.35 -3.75 -2.03
CA TRP A 165 -34.75 -3.67 -2.44
C TRP A 165 -35.05 -4.39 -3.75
N ILE A 166 -34.14 -4.32 -4.73
CA ILE A 166 -34.27 -5.06 -6.00
C ILE A 166 -34.25 -6.57 -5.74
N VAL A 167 -33.32 -7.06 -4.90
CA VAL A 167 -33.27 -8.48 -4.52
C VAL A 167 -34.56 -8.91 -3.84
N LEU A 168 -35.07 -8.09 -2.91
CA LEU A 168 -36.32 -8.37 -2.19
C LEU A 168 -37.54 -8.40 -3.15
N ALA A 169 -37.57 -7.51 -4.16
CA ALA A 169 -38.61 -7.50 -5.18
C ALA A 169 -38.52 -8.67 -6.18
N MET A 170 -37.35 -9.26 -6.38
CA MET A 170 -37.17 -10.43 -7.24
C MET A 170 -37.60 -11.75 -6.58
N VAL A 171 -37.63 -11.83 -5.24
CA VAL A 171 -38.09 -13.02 -4.51
C VAL A 171 -39.50 -13.50 -4.95
N PRO A 172 -40.55 -12.66 -4.95
CA PRO A 172 -41.89 -13.10 -5.35
C PRO A 172 -41.96 -13.49 -6.83
N ILE A 173 -41.16 -12.86 -7.69
CA ILE A 173 -41.09 -13.18 -9.12
C ILE A 173 -40.51 -14.59 -9.29
N VAL A 174 -39.41 -14.89 -8.61
CA VAL A 174 -38.79 -16.23 -8.64
C VAL A 174 -39.73 -17.27 -8.03
N CYS A 175 -40.39 -16.97 -6.90
CA CYS A 175 -41.39 -17.88 -6.32
C CYS A 175 -42.55 -18.15 -7.28
N CYS A 176 -43.04 -17.14 -7.99
CA CYS A 176 -44.11 -17.29 -8.97
C CYS A 176 -43.67 -18.13 -10.18
N TRP A 177 -42.44 -17.94 -10.65
CA TRP A 177 -41.85 -18.75 -11.71
C TRP A 177 -41.69 -20.22 -11.31
N VAL A 178 -41.22 -20.50 -10.09
CA VAL A 178 -41.08 -21.87 -9.57
C VAL A 178 -42.45 -22.54 -9.46
N TRP A 179 -43.47 -21.81 -8.99
CA TRP A 179 -44.82 -22.34 -8.86
C TRP A 179 -45.45 -22.65 -10.22
N LEU A 180 -45.26 -21.78 -11.21
CA LEU A 180 -45.72 -22.03 -12.58
C LEU A 180 -44.98 -23.22 -13.23
N ALA A 181 -43.70 -23.42 -12.93
CA ALA A 181 -42.93 -24.56 -13.43
C ALA A 181 -43.31 -25.91 -12.77
N GLU A 182 -43.95 -25.89 -11.59
CA GLU A 182 -44.50 -27.09 -10.95
C GLU A 182 -45.87 -27.51 -11.52
N PHE A 183 -46.60 -26.57 -12.11
CA PHE A 183 -47.95 -26.78 -12.67
C PHE A 183 -47.97 -27.06 -14.18
N LEU A 184 -46.82 -27.07 -14.84
CA LEU A 184 -46.62 -27.28 -16.29
C LEU A 184 -45.92 -28.62 -16.53
#